data_AF-A0A7H9HPV8-F1
#
_entry.id   AF-A0A7H9HPV8-F1
#
_cell.length_a   1.000
_cell.length_b   1.000
_cell.length_c   1.000
_cell.angle_alpha   90.00
_cell.angle_beta   90.00
_cell.angle_gamma   90.00
#
_symmetry.space_group_name_H-M   'P 1'
#
loop_
_entity.id
_entity.type
_entity.pdbx_description
1 polymer ?
#
loop_
_entity_poly.entity_id
_entity_poly.type
_entity_poly.pdbx_seq_one_letter_code
_entity_poly.pdbx_strand_id
1 'polypeptide(L)'
;MLRLAISQVVKFPGICHPGIIGVLPSHEVLAEWNSREASLVESHPHADFVMANLPVEHGAYAGAKATKEQQEEVAKNGARTIPGRPENGGNCDIKALIRGSTVYLPTYLPGGMLSIGDLHFSQGDGEISFRGAIEMAGCVTFSVSVIKNGMEKLSMKSPMYFTIACCSTFWT
;
A
#
# COMPACT_ATOMS: atom_id res chain seq x y z
N MET A 1 -41.60 6.67 21.28
CA MET A 1 -40.54 7.69 21.34
C MET A 1 -39.25 6.99 21.75
N LEU A 2 -38.37 6.66 20.79
CA LEU A 2 -37.10 5.99 21.07
C LEU A 2 -36.08 7.06 21.44
N ARG A 3 -35.53 7.01 22.65
CA ARG A 3 -34.43 7.88 23.09
C ARG A 3 -33.18 7.01 23.23
N LEU A 4 -32.20 7.21 22.36
CA LEU A 4 -30.89 6.59 22.47
C LEU A 4 -30.03 7.43 23.42
N ALA A 5 -29.63 6.84 24.54
CA ALA A 5 -28.63 7.40 25.43
C ALA A 5 -27.27 6.81 25.04
N ILE A 6 -26.42 7.58 24.36
CA ILE A 6 -25.03 7.21 24.09
C ILE A 6 -24.17 7.83 25.20
N SER A 7 -23.59 7.01 26.07
CA SER A 7 -22.78 7.44 27.22
C SER A 7 -21.30 7.10 27.12
N GLN A 8 -20.84 6.52 26.01
CA GLN A 8 -19.48 5.97 25.94
C GLN A 8 -18.56 6.84 25.08
N VAL A 9 -17.65 7.53 25.76
CA VAL A 9 -16.47 8.14 25.14
C VAL A 9 -15.47 7.02 24.88
N VAL A 10 -15.22 6.71 23.61
CA VAL A 10 -14.19 5.76 23.21
C VAL A 10 -12.86 6.49 23.13
N LYS A 11 -11.85 6.02 23.88
CA LYS A 11 -10.47 6.50 23.83
C LYS A 11 -9.55 5.31 23.61
N PHE A 12 -8.59 5.46 22.71
CA PHE A 12 -7.62 4.41 22.40
C PHE A 12 -6.28 5.04 22.00
N PRO A 13 -5.16 4.34 22.24
CA PRO A 13 -3.89 4.73 21.66
C PRO A 13 -3.89 4.47 20.15
N GLY A 14 -3.28 5.37 19.38
CA GLY A 14 -3.09 5.18 17.94
C GLY A 14 -2.13 4.04 17.64
N ILE A 15 -2.45 3.25 16.62
CA ILE A 15 -1.56 2.25 16.03
C ILE A 15 -1.10 2.84 14.70
N CYS A 16 -0.18 3.82 14.76
CA CYS A 16 0.20 4.58 13.58
C CYS A 16 1.05 3.75 12.61
N HIS A 17 0.65 3.69 11.34
CA HIS A 17 1.32 2.92 10.28
C HIS A 17 1.07 3.53 8.90
N PRO A 18 1.90 3.22 7.89
CA PRO A 18 1.54 3.46 6.49
C PRO A 18 0.61 2.35 5.99
N GLY A 19 -0.52 2.71 5.38
CA GLY A 19 -1.35 1.82 4.58
C GLY A 19 -0.63 1.39 3.30
N ILE A 20 0.06 2.36 2.66
CA ILE A 20 0.84 2.15 1.43
C ILE A 20 2.33 2.21 1.68
N ILE A 21 3.02 1.11 1.38
CA ILE A 21 4.48 1.05 1.26
C ILE A 21 4.90 0.01 0.22
N GLY A 22 5.71 0.42 -0.75
CA GLY A 22 6.14 -0.50 -1.79
C GLY A 22 7.21 0.07 -2.70
N VAL A 23 7.67 -0.78 -3.60
CA VAL A 23 8.71 -0.47 -4.58
C VAL A 23 8.15 -0.47 -5.99
N LEU A 24 8.84 0.21 -6.92
CA LEU A 24 8.42 0.24 -8.31
C LEU A 24 8.51 -1.17 -8.95
N PRO A 25 7.46 -1.65 -9.64
CA PRO A 25 7.51 -2.93 -10.35
C PRO A 25 8.43 -2.83 -11.59
N SER A 26 8.86 -3.99 -12.11
CA SER A 26 9.38 -4.05 -13.48
C SER A 26 8.25 -3.87 -14.50
N HIS A 27 8.61 -3.60 -15.75
CA HIS A 27 7.64 -3.57 -16.86
C HIS A 27 6.89 -4.89 -17.02
N GLU A 28 7.56 -6.03 -16.81
CA GLU A 28 6.94 -7.37 -16.89
C GLU A 28 5.89 -7.55 -15.78
N VAL A 29 6.23 -7.22 -14.54
CA VAL A 29 5.32 -7.30 -13.40
C VAL A 29 4.13 -6.35 -13.59
N LEU A 30 4.36 -5.12 -14.07
CA LEU A 30 3.28 -4.18 -14.38
C LEU A 30 2.34 -4.71 -15.48
N ALA A 31 2.90 -5.30 -16.53
CA ALA A 31 2.11 -5.90 -17.61
C ALA A 31 1.27 -7.07 -17.09
N GLU A 32 1.83 -7.92 -16.22
CA GLU A 32 1.10 -9.01 -15.58
C GLU A 32 -0.06 -8.48 -14.73
N TRP A 33 0.15 -7.43 -13.94
CA TRP A 33 -0.89 -6.80 -13.14
C TRP A 33 -2.05 -6.30 -13.99
N ASN A 34 -1.74 -5.50 -15.02
CA ASN A 34 -2.75 -4.95 -15.91
C ASN A 34 -3.51 -6.07 -16.63
N SER A 35 -2.82 -7.11 -17.09
CA SER A 35 -3.45 -8.24 -17.77
C SER A 35 -4.38 -9.03 -16.84
N ARG A 36 -3.94 -9.42 -15.64
CA ARG A 36 -4.75 -10.25 -14.73
C ARG A 36 -5.95 -9.48 -14.16
N GLU A 37 -5.77 -8.19 -13.87
CA GLU A 37 -6.85 -7.31 -13.39
C GLU A 37 -7.87 -7.02 -14.50
N ALA A 38 -7.43 -6.82 -15.74
CA ALA A 38 -8.33 -6.69 -16.90
C ALA A 38 -9.15 -7.97 -17.13
N SER A 39 -8.49 -9.14 -17.12
CA SER A 39 -9.19 -10.43 -17.27
C SER A 39 -10.21 -10.67 -16.15
N LEU A 40 -9.94 -10.21 -14.92
CA LEU A 40 -10.91 -10.29 -13.82
C LEU A 40 -12.16 -9.46 -14.09
N VAL A 41 -12.00 -8.24 -14.63
CA VAL A 41 -13.12 -7.36 -15.01
C VAL A 41 -13.91 -7.97 -16.17
N GLU A 42 -13.22 -8.42 -17.22
CA GLU A 42 -13.83 -8.98 -18.44
C GLU A 42 -14.63 -10.26 -18.16
N SER A 43 -14.16 -11.11 -17.24
CA SER A 43 -14.83 -12.35 -16.87
C SER A 43 -16.10 -12.15 -16.02
N HIS A 44 -16.35 -10.94 -15.52
CA HIS A 44 -17.50 -10.61 -14.68
C HIS A 44 -18.31 -9.42 -15.23
N PRO A 45 -18.89 -9.52 -16.43
CA PRO A 45 -19.58 -8.41 -17.10
C PRO A 45 -20.87 -7.95 -16.39
N HIS A 46 -21.37 -8.73 -15.44
CA HIS A 46 -22.60 -8.47 -14.68
C HIS A 46 -22.33 -8.28 -13.18
N ALA A 47 -21.09 -7.92 -12.82
CA ALA A 47 -20.75 -7.62 -11.44
C ALA A 47 -21.52 -6.39 -10.92
N ASP A 48 -22.15 -6.52 -9.75
CA ASP A 48 -22.82 -5.40 -9.08
C ASP A 48 -21.83 -4.48 -8.31
N PHE A 49 -20.53 -4.80 -8.34
CA PHE A 49 -19.46 -4.04 -7.71
C PHE A 49 -18.19 -4.03 -8.57
N VAL A 50 -17.30 -3.07 -8.29
CA VAL A 50 -16.05 -2.90 -9.04
C VAL A 50 -15.08 -4.05 -8.74
N MET A 51 -14.77 -4.86 -9.75
CA MET A 51 -13.88 -6.02 -9.62
C MET A 51 -12.40 -5.64 -9.53
N ALA A 52 -11.95 -4.70 -10.37
CA ALA A 52 -10.63 -4.09 -10.30
C ALA A 52 -10.68 -2.69 -10.90
N ASN A 53 -9.77 -1.82 -10.46
CA ASN A 53 -9.62 -0.48 -11.02
C ASN A 53 -8.48 -0.49 -12.03
N LEU A 54 -8.82 -0.52 -13.32
CA LEU A 54 -7.86 -0.49 -14.42
C LEU A 54 -7.14 0.87 -14.51
N PRO A 55 -6.05 0.97 -15.29
CA PRO A 55 -5.40 2.25 -15.58
C PRO A 55 -6.39 3.31 -16.07
N VAL A 56 -6.26 4.53 -15.55
CA VAL A 56 -7.11 5.67 -15.88
C VAL A 56 -6.21 6.90 -16.03
N GLU A 57 -6.30 7.58 -17.17
CA GLU A 57 -5.45 8.75 -17.46
C GLU A 57 -5.77 9.94 -16.55
N HIS A 58 -7.05 10.11 -16.20
CA HIS A 58 -7.49 11.23 -15.39
C HIS A 58 -6.92 11.16 -13.96
N GLY A 59 -6.19 12.21 -13.56
CA GLY A 59 -5.59 12.31 -12.23
C GLY A 59 -4.30 11.52 -12.05
N ALA A 60 -3.80 10.85 -13.09
CA ALA A 60 -2.51 10.17 -13.03
C ALA A 60 -1.36 11.19 -12.90
N TYR A 61 -0.44 10.93 -11.98
CA TYR A 61 0.72 11.79 -11.73
C TYR A 61 2.00 10.95 -11.70
N ALA A 62 2.88 11.14 -12.68
CA ALA A 62 4.13 10.39 -12.83
C ALA A 62 5.30 10.95 -11.99
N GLY A 63 5.05 12.01 -11.21
CA GLY A 63 6.06 12.68 -10.40
C GLY A 63 6.57 13.99 -11.02
N ALA A 64 7.12 14.86 -10.16
CA ALA A 64 7.47 16.24 -10.52
C ALA A 64 8.57 16.37 -11.59
N LYS A 65 9.35 15.32 -11.80
CA LYS A 65 10.47 15.28 -12.74
C LYS A 65 10.20 14.43 -13.98
N ALA A 66 8.99 13.92 -14.14
CA ALA A 66 8.62 13.13 -15.30
C ALA A 66 8.67 13.99 -16.57
N THR A 67 9.19 13.43 -17.67
CA THR A 67 9.01 14.04 -18.99
C THR A 67 7.56 13.94 -19.42
N LYS A 68 7.19 14.69 -20.46
CA LYS A 68 5.83 14.61 -21.02
C LYS A 68 5.51 13.19 -21.50
N GLU A 69 6.46 12.53 -22.14
CA GLU A 69 6.32 11.16 -22.64
C GLU A 69 6.14 10.17 -21.49
N GLN A 70 6.91 10.32 -20.39
CA GLN A 70 6.75 9.49 -19.20
C GLN A 70 5.39 9.70 -18.52
N GLN A 71 4.92 10.94 -18.46
CA GLN A 71 3.61 11.28 -17.92
C GLN A 71 2.47 10.66 -18.76
N GLU A 72 2.57 10.71 -20.08
CA GLU A 72 1.60 10.08 -20.98
C GLU A 72 1.60 8.56 -20.86
N GLU A 73 2.78 7.95 -20.74
CA GLU A 73 2.94 6.50 -20.57
C GLU A 73 2.34 6.01 -19.24
N VAL A 74 2.65 6.69 -18.13
CA VAL A 74 2.09 6.37 -16.82
C VAL A 74 0.58 6.61 -16.79
N ALA A 75 0.08 7.65 -17.45
CA ALA A 75 -1.36 7.90 -17.50
C ALA A 75 -2.12 6.77 -18.21
N LYS A 76 -1.55 6.22 -19.28
CA LYS A 76 -2.18 5.15 -20.08
C LYS A 76 -2.04 3.77 -19.43
N ASN A 77 -0.85 3.45 -18.93
CA ASN A 77 -0.48 2.09 -18.57
C ASN A 77 -0.19 1.91 -17.06
N GLY A 78 -0.19 2.99 -16.29
CA GLY A 78 0.10 2.97 -14.86
C GLY A 78 -1.01 2.27 -14.07
N ALA A 79 -0.65 1.18 -13.40
CA ALA A 79 -1.56 0.47 -12.52
C ALA A 79 -1.99 1.37 -11.34
N ARG A 80 -3.24 1.22 -10.92
CA ARG A 80 -3.77 1.96 -9.77
C ARG A 80 -3.13 1.48 -8.47
N THR A 81 -2.96 2.40 -7.52
CA THR A 81 -2.40 2.13 -6.19
C THR A 81 -3.44 1.61 -5.19
N ILE A 82 -4.63 1.23 -5.65
CA ILE A 82 -5.74 0.78 -4.79
C ILE A 82 -5.46 -0.59 -4.16
N PRO A 83 -5.06 -1.64 -4.91
CA PRO A 83 -4.74 -2.92 -4.29
C PRO A 83 -3.27 -3.01 -3.88
N GLY A 84 -3.03 -3.62 -2.72
CA GLY A 84 -1.75 -4.24 -2.41
C GLY A 84 -1.49 -5.41 -3.34
N ARG A 85 -0.24 -5.57 -3.76
CA ARG A 85 0.18 -6.63 -4.67
C ARG A 85 1.33 -7.43 -4.05
N PRO A 86 1.27 -8.77 -4.11
CA PRO A 86 2.28 -9.60 -3.48
C PRO A 86 3.66 -9.32 -4.07
N GLU A 87 3.77 -8.85 -5.31
CA GLU A 87 5.05 -8.62 -5.95
C GLU A 87 5.79 -7.40 -5.39
N ASN A 88 5.11 -6.34 -4.92
CA ASN A 88 5.83 -5.11 -4.53
C ASN A 88 5.42 -4.50 -3.18
N GLY A 89 4.42 -5.07 -2.51
CA GLY A 89 3.73 -4.42 -1.39
C GLY A 89 2.64 -3.49 -1.91
N GLY A 90 2.83 -2.19 -1.75
CA GLY A 90 1.81 -1.20 -2.10
C GLY A 90 0.77 -1.08 -0.99
N ASN A 91 -0.51 -1.05 -1.35
CA ASN A 91 -1.60 -0.80 -0.43
C ASN A 91 -2.02 -2.05 0.35
N CYS A 92 -1.20 -2.44 1.32
CA CYS A 92 -1.40 -3.67 2.07
C CYS A 92 -2.25 -3.48 3.33
N ASP A 93 -2.33 -2.25 3.86
CA ASP A 93 -3.17 -1.89 5.03
C ASP A 93 -2.94 -2.80 6.24
N ILE A 94 -1.67 -3.08 6.52
CA ILE A 94 -1.25 -3.94 7.62
C ILE A 94 -1.03 -3.07 8.86
N LYS A 95 -2.01 -3.02 9.76
CA LYS A 95 -1.92 -2.23 11.00
C LYS A 95 -0.75 -2.60 11.91
N ALA A 96 -0.22 -3.83 11.77
CA ALA A 96 0.95 -4.30 12.51
C ALA A 96 2.28 -3.73 12.00
N LEU A 97 2.29 -3.07 10.82
CA LEU A 97 3.45 -2.42 10.23
C LEU A 97 3.70 -1.04 10.85
N ILE A 98 3.86 -1.03 12.17
CA ILE A 98 4.00 0.18 12.98
C ILE A 98 5.43 0.71 13.02
N ARG A 99 5.60 1.89 13.62
CA ARG A 99 6.92 2.42 14.01
C ARG A 99 7.74 1.37 14.75
N GLY A 100 8.98 1.18 14.31
CA GLY A 100 9.91 0.18 14.85
C GLY A 100 9.90 -1.16 14.11
N SER A 101 8.88 -1.41 13.27
CA SER A 101 8.87 -2.57 12.38
C SER A 101 9.97 -2.48 11.32
N THR A 102 10.38 -3.64 10.83
CA THR A 102 11.27 -3.76 9.65
C THR A 102 10.51 -4.46 8.53
N VAL A 103 10.49 -3.86 7.34
CA VAL A 103 9.90 -4.46 6.13
C VAL A 103 10.99 -4.78 5.11
N TYR A 104 10.86 -5.94 4.49
CA TYR A 104 11.71 -6.44 3.42
C TYR A 104 10.89 -6.42 2.14
N LEU A 105 11.31 -5.63 1.16
CA LEU A 105 10.60 -5.45 -0.11
C LEU A 105 11.42 -6.07 -1.26
N PRO A 106 10.79 -6.87 -2.15
CA PRO A 106 11.46 -7.40 -3.34
C PRO A 106 11.65 -6.30 -4.40
N THR A 107 12.90 -5.96 -4.74
CA THR A 107 13.20 -4.88 -5.69
C THR A 107 13.49 -5.42 -7.09
N TYR A 108 12.75 -4.95 -8.10
CA TYR A 108 12.93 -5.38 -9.49
C TYR A 108 13.81 -4.46 -10.34
N LEU A 109 14.03 -3.23 -9.86
CA LEU A 109 14.76 -2.19 -10.59
C LEU A 109 15.92 -1.64 -9.73
N PRO A 110 17.02 -1.19 -10.36
CA PRO A 110 18.11 -0.55 -9.65
C PRO A 110 17.62 0.65 -8.82
N GLY A 111 18.14 0.77 -7.60
CA GLY A 111 17.80 1.88 -6.69
C GLY A 111 16.52 1.68 -5.89
N GLY A 112 15.77 0.60 -6.09
CA GLY A 112 14.62 0.20 -5.26
C GLY A 112 13.37 1.05 -5.43
N MET A 113 13.49 2.35 -5.77
CA MET A 113 12.36 3.24 -6.09
C MET A 113 11.19 3.12 -5.08
N LEU A 114 11.53 3.25 -3.80
CA LEU A 114 10.61 3.13 -2.67
C LEU A 114 9.64 4.32 -2.61
N SER A 115 8.36 4.04 -2.43
CA SER A 115 7.31 5.01 -2.17
C SER A 115 6.52 4.61 -0.93
N ILE A 116 6.10 5.62 -0.15
CA ILE A 116 5.32 5.46 1.08
C ILE A 116 4.24 6.55 1.11
N GLY A 117 3.04 6.20 1.53
CA GLY A 117 1.92 7.12 1.67
C GLY A 117 0.81 6.54 2.53
N ASP A 118 -0.37 7.15 2.47
CA ASP A 118 -1.59 6.66 3.12
C ASP A 118 -1.41 6.43 4.61
N LEU A 119 -1.10 7.50 5.35
CA LEU A 119 -0.77 7.34 6.77
C LEU A 119 -2.03 7.22 7.61
N HIS A 120 -2.08 6.15 8.39
CA HIS A 120 -3.20 5.82 9.25
C HIS A 120 -2.83 6.09 10.69
N PHE A 121 -3.62 6.88 11.41
CA PHE A 121 -3.47 7.03 12.87
C PHE A 121 -3.87 5.74 13.59
N SER A 122 -4.90 5.05 13.09
CA SER A 122 -5.32 3.73 13.56
C SER A 122 -6.22 3.07 12.52
N GLN A 123 -6.24 1.74 12.49
CA GLN A 123 -7.07 0.94 11.58
C GLN A 123 -7.46 -0.38 12.27
N GLY A 124 -8.64 -0.92 11.94
CA GLY A 124 -9.01 -2.31 12.24
C GLY A 124 -8.36 -3.31 11.27
N ASP A 125 -8.30 -4.60 11.64
CA ASP A 125 -7.84 -5.61 10.67
C ASP A 125 -8.81 -5.74 9.51
N GLY A 126 -8.26 -5.79 8.30
CA GLY A 126 -8.99 -5.94 7.05
C GLY A 126 -9.70 -4.66 6.57
N GLU A 127 -9.58 -3.55 7.29
CA GLU A 127 -10.14 -2.25 6.92
C GLU A 127 -11.56 -2.34 6.30
N ILE A 128 -12.47 -3.04 7.00
CA ILE A 128 -13.77 -3.44 6.45
C ILE A 128 -14.66 -2.29 5.94
N SER A 129 -14.35 -1.07 6.36
CA SER A 129 -14.99 0.18 5.98
C SER A 129 -14.50 0.74 4.64
N PHE A 130 -13.45 0.17 4.05
CA PHE A 130 -12.76 0.57 2.80
C PHE A 130 -12.10 1.96 2.80
N ARG A 131 -12.71 2.96 3.44
CA ARG A 131 -12.07 4.22 3.85
C ARG A 131 -12.26 4.39 5.34
N GLY A 132 -11.65 3.54 6.14
CA GLY A 132 -11.85 3.65 7.59
C GLY A 132 -10.72 3.19 8.46
N ALA A 133 -9.50 3.37 7.96
CA ALA A 133 -8.50 3.97 8.81
C ALA A 133 -8.90 5.40 9.25
N ILE A 134 -8.22 5.88 10.30
CA ILE A 134 -8.19 7.30 10.62
C ILE A 134 -7.10 7.94 9.78
N GLU A 135 -7.51 8.41 8.60
CA GLU A 135 -6.63 9.00 7.59
C GLU A 135 -5.96 10.28 8.06
N MET A 136 -4.67 10.43 7.74
CA MET A 136 -3.94 11.65 8.05
C MET A 136 -2.78 11.95 7.09
N ALA A 137 -2.48 13.23 6.95
CA ALA A 137 -1.16 13.65 6.48
C ALA A 137 -0.14 13.49 7.62
N GLY A 138 1.14 13.26 7.27
CA GLY A 138 2.18 13.11 8.28
C GLY A 138 3.57 12.97 7.68
N CYS A 139 4.50 12.50 8.50
CA CYS A 139 5.88 12.24 8.11
C CYS A 139 6.32 10.86 8.58
N VAL A 140 7.15 10.20 7.79
CA VAL A 140 7.77 8.92 8.14
C VAL A 140 9.28 9.11 8.10
N THR A 141 9.95 8.73 9.18
CA THR A 141 11.41 8.64 9.22
C THR A 141 11.79 7.16 9.22
N PHE A 142 12.64 6.76 8.27
CA PHE A 142 13.05 5.38 8.09
C PHE A 142 14.53 5.30 7.70
N SER A 143 15.10 4.10 7.86
CA SER A 143 16.43 3.76 7.37
C SER A 143 16.30 2.68 6.30
N VAL A 144 17.12 2.77 5.26
CA VAL A 144 17.13 1.81 4.15
C VAL A 144 18.50 1.17 4.06
N SER A 145 18.52 -0.15 3.91
CA SER A 145 19.71 -0.90 3.55
C SER A 145 19.37 -1.90 2.46
N VAL A 146 20.37 -2.34 1.70
CA VAL A 146 20.19 -3.25 0.56
C VAL A 146 20.82 -4.59 0.88
N ILE A 147 20.04 -5.66 0.75
CA ILE A 147 20.53 -7.04 0.82
C ILE A 147 20.84 -7.50 -0.59
N LYS A 148 22.13 -7.58 -0.92
CA LYS A 148 22.57 -8.08 -2.24
C LYS A 148 22.09 -9.51 -2.45
N ASN A 149 21.41 -9.74 -3.57
CA ASN A 149 20.73 -10.99 -3.93
C ASN A 149 19.69 -11.42 -2.87
N GLY A 150 19.06 -10.44 -2.21
CA GLY A 150 18.12 -10.69 -1.11
C GLY A 150 16.90 -11.52 -1.54
N MET A 151 16.34 -11.25 -2.73
CA MET A 151 15.19 -12.02 -3.24
C MET A 151 15.48 -13.51 -3.38
N GLU A 152 16.65 -13.88 -3.91
CA GLU A 152 17.09 -15.28 -4.03
C GLU A 152 17.39 -15.88 -2.65
N LYS A 153 18.22 -15.21 -1.85
CA LYS A 153 18.65 -15.69 -0.52
C LYS A 153 17.51 -15.93 0.44
N LEU A 154 16.48 -15.09 0.37
CA LEU A 154 15.31 -15.14 1.24
C LEU A 154 14.10 -15.79 0.54
N SER A 155 14.26 -16.28 -0.70
CA SER A 155 13.19 -16.85 -1.52
C SER A 155 11.94 -15.96 -1.56
N MET A 156 12.14 -14.66 -1.70
CA MET A 156 11.07 -13.67 -1.61
C MET A 156 10.22 -13.67 -2.87
N LYS A 157 8.95 -14.02 -2.68
CA LYS A 157 7.87 -13.72 -3.64
C LYS A 157 7.00 -12.56 -3.21
N SER A 158 7.02 -12.25 -1.91
CA SER A 158 6.21 -11.19 -1.31
C SER A 158 6.93 -10.47 -0.19
N PRO A 159 6.51 -9.24 0.15
CA PRO A 159 7.03 -8.54 1.30
C PRO A 159 6.96 -9.37 2.57
N MET A 160 8.01 -9.29 3.36
CA MET A 160 8.03 -9.82 4.72
C MET A 160 8.18 -8.66 5.67
N TYR A 161 7.52 -8.72 6.82
CA TYR A 161 7.68 -7.71 7.85
C TYR A 161 7.88 -8.38 9.20
N PHE A 162 8.77 -7.78 9.99
CA PHE A 162 8.96 -8.12 11.38
C PHE A 162 8.44 -6.95 12.19
N THR A 163 7.38 -7.22 12.93
CA THR A 163 6.88 -6.28 13.92
C THR A 163 7.74 -6.37 15.18
N ILE A 164 7.84 -5.28 15.91
CA ILE A 164 8.34 -5.36 17.28
C ILE A 164 7.24 -5.99 18.14
N ALA A 165 7.59 -7.03 18.92
CA ALA A 165 6.68 -7.53 19.94
C ALA A 165 6.36 -6.37 20.88
N CYS A 166 5.08 -5.93 20.87
CA CYS A 166 4.47 -4.94 21.75
C CYS A 166 5.45 -4.26 22.72
N CYS A 167 6.17 -3.23 22.25
CA CYS A 167 7.01 -2.46 23.14
C CYS A 167 6.09 -1.50 23.90
N SER A 168 5.75 -1.88 25.13
CA SER A 168 4.98 -1.13 26.12
C SER A 168 5.62 0.20 26.56
N THR A 169 6.57 0.74 25.80
CA THR A 169 7.36 1.92 26.16
C THR A 169 7.64 2.80 24.95
N PHE A 170 6.62 3.52 24.48
CA PHE A 170 6.81 4.79 23.76
C PHE A 170 5.82 5.82 24.30
N TRP A 171 5.93 6.07 25.61
CA TRP A 171 5.33 7.21 26.28
C TRP A 171 6.45 7.99 26.97
N THR A 172 7.12 8.84 26.21
CA THR A 172 7.92 9.98 26.72
C THR A 172 7.80 11.12 25.73
#